data_AF-A0A1B2HQI1-F1
#
_entry.id   AF-A0A1B2HQI1-F1
#
_cell.length_a   1.000
_cell.length_b   1.000
_cell.length_c   1.000
_cell.angle_alpha   90.00
_cell.angle_beta   90.00
_cell.angle_gamma   90.00
#
_symmetry.space_group_name_H-M   'P 1'
#
loop_
_entity.id
_entity.type
_entity.pdbx_description
1 polymer ?
#
loop_
_entity_poly.entity_id
_entity_poly.type
_entity_poly.pdbx_seq_one_letter_code
_entity_poly.pdbx_strand_id
1 'polypeptide(L)'
;MDSTELIERLRREGGFRMLPLLGNSGQVAGVHLSRFLPGGHLDVIQAWDEHWAVYARLPDVLDSSAPFAVPLGARAQSGPFSRVVAPLLPLQSGLTMR
;
A
#
# COMPACT_ATOMS: atom_id res chain seq x y z
N MET A 1 -3.21 5.50 23.48
CA MET A 1 -3.56 5.34 22.07
C MET A 1 -3.48 3.86 21.76
N ASP A 2 -4.62 3.23 21.52
CA ASP A 2 -4.65 1.82 21.12
C ASP A 2 -4.30 1.66 19.63
N SER A 3 -4.06 0.42 19.20
CA SER A 3 -3.70 0.09 17.82
C SER A 3 -4.75 0.52 16.79
N THR A 4 -6.03 0.47 17.17
CA THR A 4 -7.15 0.88 16.32
C THR A 4 -7.14 2.40 16.10
N GLU A 5 -6.94 3.17 17.17
CA GLU A 5 -6.82 4.63 17.12
C GLU A 5 -5.63 5.06 16.26
N LEU A 6 -4.48 4.39 16.40
CA LEU A 6 -3.30 4.66 15.56
C LEU A 6 -3.59 4.38 14.08
N ILE A 7 -4.18 3.23 13.75
CA ILE A 7 -4.53 2.86 12.37
C ILE A 7 -5.48 3.90 11.77
N GLU A 8 -6.49 4.30 12.52
CA GLU A 8 -7.46 5.29 12.07
C GLU A 8 -6.84 6.68 11.86
N ARG A 9 -5.89 7.09 12.70
CA ARG A 9 -5.11 8.32 12.48
C ARG A 9 -4.20 8.21 11.26
N LEU A 10 -3.54 7.09 11.04
CA LEU A 10 -2.74 6.86 9.82
C LEU A 10 -3.60 6.99 8.56
N ARG A 11 -4.85 6.51 8.59
CA ARG A 11 -5.79 6.65 7.46
C ARG A 11 -6.28 8.09 7.27
N ARG A 12 -6.76 8.73 8.34
CA ARG A 12 -7.41 10.05 8.26
C ARG A 12 -6.43 11.21 8.17
N GLU A 13 -5.34 11.16 8.92
CA GLU A 13 -4.34 12.23 9.02
C GLU A 13 -3.10 11.92 8.18
N GLY A 14 -2.67 10.64 8.17
CA GLY A 14 -1.43 10.21 7.52
C GLY A 14 -1.54 9.96 6.01
N GLY A 15 -2.76 9.92 5.46
CA GLY A 15 -3.03 9.65 4.05
C GLY A 15 -2.82 8.19 3.63
N PHE A 16 -2.73 7.26 4.58
CA PHE A 16 -2.55 5.84 4.30
C PHE A 16 -3.85 5.20 3.80
N ARG A 17 -3.72 4.43 2.71
CA ARG A 17 -4.73 3.49 2.24
C ARG A 17 -4.54 2.17 2.98
N MET A 18 -5.63 1.47 3.28
CA MET A 18 -5.61 0.22 4.03
C MET A 18 -6.15 -0.92 3.19
N LEU A 19 -5.44 -2.05 3.21
CA LEU A 19 -5.87 -3.34 2.67
C LEU A 19 -5.74 -4.42 3.74
N PRO A 20 -6.60 -5.45 3.74
CA PRO A 20 -6.39 -6.62 4.58
C PRO A 20 -5.08 -7.32 4.23
N LEU A 21 -4.27 -7.64 5.23
CA LEU A 21 -3.12 -8.53 5.06
C LEU A 21 -3.58 -9.96 5.26
N LEU A 22 -3.41 -10.80 4.24
CA LEU A 22 -3.82 -12.20 4.30
C LEU A 22 -2.69 -13.08 4.85
N GLY A 23 -3.04 -14.01 5.74
CA GLY A 23 -2.15 -15.06 6.20
C GLY A 23 -2.07 -16.22 5.21
N ASN A 24 -1.25 -17.22 5.53
CA ASN A 24 -0.99 -18.37 4.64
C ASN A 24 -2.24 -19.20 4.29
N SER A 25 -3.31 -19.13 5.09
CA SER A 25 -4.58 -19.82 4.83
C SER A 25 -5.60 -18.94 4.11
N GLY A 26 -5.24 -17.71 3.74
CA GLY A 26 -6.15 -16.74 3.09
C GLY A 26 -7.05 -15.96 4.05
N GLN A 27 -6.98 -16.20 5.35
CA GLN A 27 -7.63 -15.41 6.40
C GLN A 27 -6.98 -14.04 6.54
N VAL A 28 -7.73 -13.04 7.00
CA VAL A 28 -7.17 -11.75 7.39
C VAL A 28 -6.33 -11.94 8.66
N ALA A 29 -5.04 -11.65 8.57
CA ALA A 29 -4.07 -11.77 9.65
C ALA A 29 -3.52 -10.41 10.11
N GLY A 30 -3.91 -9.31 9.46
CA GLY A 30 -3.43 -7.98 9.79
C GLY A 30 -3.86 -6.93 8.78
N VAL A 31 -3.10 -5.84 8.72
CA VAL A 31 -3.35 -4.72 7.80
C VAL A 31 -2.11 -4.33 7.02
N HIS A 32 -2.34 -3.98 5.76
CA HIS A 32 -1.38 -3.36 4.86
C HIS A 32 -1.75 -1.89 4.70
N LEU A 33 -0.89 -0.99 5.14
CA LEU A 33 -1.07 0.45 5.03
C LEU A 33 -0.07 0.99 4.01
N SER A 34 -0.55 1.74 3.02
CA SER A 34 0.32 2.31 2.01
C SER A 34 -0.03 3.75 1.67
N ARG A 35 0.98 4.59 1.41
CA ARG A 35 0.77 5.94 0.88
C ARG A 35 1.86 6.31 -0.11
N PHE A 36 1.46 7.07 -1.13
CA PHE A 36 2.39 7.69 -2.06
C PHE A 36 2.79 9.07 -1.53
N LEU A 37 4.09 9.32 -1.52
CA LEU A 37 4.66 10.58 -1.10
C LEU A 37 5.04 11.45 -2.30
N PRO A 38 4.92 12.79 -2.16
CA PRO A 38 5.57 13.72 -3.08
C PRO A 38 7.08 13.41 -3.16
N GLY A 39 7.62 13.35 -4.38
CA GLY A 39 9.01 12.96 -4.62
C GLY A 39 9.20 11.50 -5.02
N GLY A 40 8.13 10.78 -5.37
CA GLY A 40 8.21 9.47 -6.00
C GLY A 40 8.66 8.37 -5.03
N HIS A 41 8.03 8.30 -3.87
CA HIS A 41 8.27 7.25 -2.89
C HIS A 41 6.93 6.66 -2.41
N LEU A 42 6.96 5.41 -1.97
CA LEU A 42 5.87 4.68 -1.36
C LEU A 42 6.27 4.32 0.07
N ASP A 43 5.49 4.75 1.05
CA ASP A 43 5.56 4.21 2.41
C ASP A 43 4.64 2.98 2.48
N VAL A 44 5.16 1.88 3.01
CA VAL A 44 4.42 0.64 3.29
C VAL A 44 4.59 0.29 4.76
N ILE A 45 3.48 0.03 5.45
CA ILE A 45 3.46 -0.54 6.79
C ILE A 45 2.65 -1.83 6.72
N GLN A 46 3.23 -2.93 7.17
CA GLN A 46 2.51 -4.16 7.47
C GLN A 46 2.42 -4.29 8.98
N ALA A 47 1.23 -4.52 9.51
CA ALA A 47 1.04 -4.84 10.91
C ALA A 47 0.32 -6.19 11.01
N TRP A 48 0.89 -7.09 11.80
CA TRP A 48 0.33 -8.37 12.21
C TRP A 48 0.01 -8.23 13.70
N ASP A 49 -1.27 -8.35 14.04
CA ASP A 49 -1.75 -8.13 15.41
C ASP A 49 -1.27 -6.80 16.06
N GLU A 50 -1.33 -6.70 17.39
CA GLU A 50 -0.96 -5.49 18.14
C GLU A 50 0.55 -5.38 18.43
N HIS A 51 1.34 -6.42 18.15
CA HIS A 51 2.71 -6.55 18.62
C HIS A 51 3.76 -6.40 17.51
N TRP A 52 3.39 -6.66 16.25
CA TRP A 52 4.36 -6.72 15.16
C TRP A 52 3.98 -5.80 14.02
N ALA A 53 4.90 -4.88 13.69
CA ALA A 53 4.79 -4.07 12.49
C ALA A 53 6.15 -3.93 11.80
N VAL A 54 6.12 -3.90 10.47
CA VAL A 54 7.27 -3.60 9.62
C VAL A 54 6.94 -2.39 8.78
N TYR A 55 7.90 -1.46 8.69
CA TYR A 55 7.84 -0.29 7.84
C TYR A 55 8.92 -0.36 6.76
N ALA A 56 8.54 -0.01 5.53
CA ALA A 56 9.46 0.17 4.44
C ALA A 56 9.11 1.44 3.65
N ARG A 57 10.15 2.14 3.18
CA ARG A 57 10.03 3.17 2.15
C ARG A 57 10.65 2.66 0.87
N LEU A 58 9.86 2.64 -0.19
CA LEU A 58 10.26 2.17 -1.50
C LEU A 58 10.27 3.35 -2.48
N PRO A 59 11.20 3.43 -3.44
CA PRO A 59 11.07 4.35 -4.55
C PRO A 59 9.83 3.99 -5.39
N ASP A 60 9.10 4.99 -5.90
CA ASP A 60 7.93 4.85 -6.78
C ASP A 60 8.37 4.55 -8.24
N VAL A 61 9.33 3.62 -8.37
CA VAL A 61 9.94 3.21 -9.63
C VAL A 61 9.73 1.71 -9.78
N LEU A 62 9.30 1.28 -10.97
CA LEU A 62 9.20 -0.13 -11.29
C LEU A 62 10.61 -0.72 -11.41
N ASP A 63 10.98 -1.58 -10.47
CA ASP A 63 12.21 -2.37 -10.56
C ASP A 63 11.93 -3.67 -11.33
N SER A 64 12.40 -3.73 -12.58
CA SER A 64 12.27 -4.92 -13.43
C SER A 64 13.12 -6.11 -12.95
N SER A 65 14.04 -5.90 -12.01
CA SER A 65 14.83 -6.95 -11.39
C SER A 65 14.20 -7.51 -10.11
N ALA A 66 13.09 -6.92 -9.65
CA ALA A 66 12.39 -7.41 -8.47
C ALA A 66 11.86 -8.84 -8.68
N PRO A 67 11.90 -9.71 -7.64
CA PRO A 67 11.51 -11.12 -7.74
C PRO A 67 10.03 -11.37 -8.12
N PHE A 68 9.21 -10.31 -8.21
CA PHE A 68 7.81 -10.35 -8.64
C PHE A 68 7.51 -9.41 -9.82
N ALA A 69 8.53 -8.98 -10.56
CA ALA A 69 8.34 -8.16 -11.76
C ALA A 69 7.54 -8.94 -12.82
N VAL A 70 6.58 -8.25 -13.45
CA VAL A 70 5.74 -8.82 -14.51
C VAL A 70 6.64 -9.21 -15.70
N PRO A 71 6.40 -10.33 -16.42
CA PRO A 71 7.25 -10.76 -17.53
C PRO A 71 7.51 -9.64 -18.56
N LEU A 72 8.79 -9.46 -18.91
CA LEU A 72 9.24 -8.53 -19.97
C LEU A 72 8.51 -8.88 -21.27
N GLY A 73 7.66 -7.95 -21.75
CA GLY A 73 6.86 -8.13 -22.98
C GLY A 73 5.34 -8.16 -22.77
N ALA A 74 4.85 -8.27 -21.53
CA ALA A 74 3.48 -7.83 -21.24
C ALA A 74 3.39 -6.33 -21.58
N ARG A 75 2.27 -5.86 -22.15
CA ARG A 75 1.98 -4.41 -22.26
C ARG A 75 1.87 -3.84 -20.84
N ALA A 76 3.00 -3.59 -20.21
CA ALA A 76 3.07 -2.86 -18.97
C ALA A 76 2.70 -1.42 -19.33
N GLN A 77 1.63 -0.90 -18.76
CA GLN A 77 1.49 0.54 -18.64
C GLN A 77 2.70 1.00 -17.81
N SER A 78 3.73 1.50 -18.48
CA SER A 78 4.91 2.03 -17.82
C SER A 78 4.59 3.45 -17.31
N GLY A 79 5.00 3.72 -16.08
CA GLY A 79 4.74 4.97 -15.37
C GLY A 79 5.11 4.82 -13.90
N PRO A 80 4.95 5.89 -13.09
CA PRO A 80 5.11 5.80 -11.64
C PRO A 80 4.29 4.62 -11.08
N PHE A 81 4.84 3.85 -10.14
CA PHE A 81 4.14 2.69 -9.56
C PHE A 81 2.77 3.08 -8.98
N SER A 82 2.65 4.30 -8.46
CA SER A 82 1.39 4.98 -8.11
C SER A 82 0.34 4.98 -9.21
N ARG A 83 0.71 5.27 -10.45
CA ARG A 83 -0.21 5.27 -11.60
C ARG A 83 -0.65 3.86 -11.99
N VAL A 84 0.24 2.89 -11.86
CA VAL A 84 -0.03 1.48 -12.22
C VAL A 84 -0.91 0.80 -11.18
N VAL A 85 -0.70 1.09 -9.90
CA VAL A 85 -1.38 0.43 -8.78
C VAL A 85 -2.66 1.15 -8.35
N ALA A 86 -2.80 2.45 -8.62
CA ALA A 86 -4.01 3.21 -8.27
C ALA A 86 -5.34 2.57 -8.70
N PRO A 87 -5.47 1.95 -9.90
CA PRO A 87 -6.71 1.28 -10.30
C PRO A 87 -7.02 -0.02 -9.53
N LEU A 88 -5.99 -0.65 -8.96
CA LEU A 88 -6.11 -1.91 -8.20
C LEU A 88 -6.38 -1.66 -6.71
N LEU A 89 -6.10 -0.45 -6.23
CA LEU A 89 -6.44 -0.05 -4.87
C LEU A 89 -7.93 0.34 -4.84
N PRO A 90 -8.70 -0.16 -3.86
CA PRO A 90 -10.09 0.23 -3.71
C PRO A 90 -10.19 1.76 -3.68
N LEU A 91 -11.08 2.29 -4.51
CA LEU A 91 -11.41 3.71 -4.54
C LEU A 91 -11.72 4.13 -3.10
N GLN A 92 -11.17 5.27 -2.66
CA GLN A 92 -11.61 5.87 -1.42
C GLN A 92 -13.10 6.16 -1.57
N SER A 93 -13.95 5.35 -0.95
CA SER A 93 -15.32 5.75 -0.65
C SER A 93 -15.24 7.00 0.21
N GLY A 94 -15.28 8.19 -0.41
CA GLY A 94 -15.21 9.47 0.29
C GLY A 94 -14.56 10.65 -0.44
N LEU A 95 -13.87 10.46 -1.56
CA LEU A 95 -13.38 11.59 -2.38
C LEU A 95 -14.15 11.68 -3.69
N THR A 96 -15.41 12.10 -3.57
CA THR A 96 -16.12 12.73 -4.69
C THR A 96 -15.44 14.08 -4.91
N MET A 97 -14.62 14.19 -5.97
CA MET A 97 -14.09 15.49 -6.40
C MET A 97 -15.28 16.38 -6.78
N ARG A 98 -15.39 17.52 -6.10
CA ARG A 98 -16.07 18.71 -6.60
C ARG A 98 -15.06 19.56 -7.35
#